data_AF-A0A452XLQ7-F1
#
_entry.id   AF-A0A452XLQ7-F1
#
_cell.length_a   1.000
_cell.length_b   1.000
_cell.length_c   1.000
_cell.angle_alpha   90.00
_cell.angle_beta   90.00
_cell.angle_gamma   90.00
#
_symmetry.space_group_name_H-M   'P 1'
#
loop_
_entity.id
_entity.type
_entity.pdbx_description
1 polymer ?
#
loop_
_entity_poly.entity_id
_entity_poly.type
_entity_poly.pdbx_seq_one_letter_code
_entity_poly.pdbx_strand_id
1 'polypeptide(L)'
;MASKLSVAVLLLCIGVCVARNSDFSIVGYSEEDLSSHDRLIELFEKWLAKHQKAYASFEEKLHRFEVFKDNLKLIDEINREVTSYWLGLNEFADLTHDEFKAAYLGLSPPPARRSSSRSFRYEDVSAHDLPKEVDWRKKGAVTDVKNQGQCGSCWAFSTVAAVEGINAIVTGNLTALSEQELIDCSVDGNSGCNGGMMDYAFSYIASSGGLHTEEAYPYLMEEGSCGDGKKSESEAVSISGYEDVPAKDEQALIKALAHQPISVAIEASGRHFQFYSGVSTTFSV
;
A
#
# COMPACT_ATOMS: atom_id res chain seq x y z
N MET A 1 -3.63 30.31 -71.81
CA MET A 1 -2.69 29.54 -70.96
C MET A 1 -2.25 30.44 -69.83
N ALA A 2 -2.89 30.33 -68.66
CA ALA A 2 -2.58 31.11 -67.47
C ALA A 2 -2.46 30.13 -66.30
N SER A 3 -1.26 30.01 -65.74
CA SER A 3 -0.96 29.16 -64.58
C SER A 3 -1.46 29.87 -63.31
N LYS A 4 -2.35 29.21 -62.57
CA LYS A 4 -2.89 29.71 -61.30
C LYS A 4 -1.98 29.27 -60.16
N LEU A 5 -1.46 30.26 -59.42
CA LEU A 5 -0.72 30.10 -58.18
C LEU A 5 -1.71 29.87 -57.03
N SER A 6 -1.70 28.68 -56.42
CA SER A 6 -2.48 28.39 -55.21
C SER A 6 -1.65 28.73 -53.98
N VAL A 7 -2.07 29.75 -53.22
CA VAL A 7 -1.52 30.07 -51.89
C VAL A 7 -2.41 29.42 -50.85
N ALA A 8 -1.88 28.43 -50.13
CA ALA A 8 -2.52 27.84 -48.96
C ALA A 8 -2.21 28.69 -47.72
N VAL A 9 -3.24 29.19 -47.05
CA VAL A 9 -3.14 29.93 -45.78
C VAL A 9 -3.25 28.91 -44.65
N LEU A 10 -2.15 28.67 -43.93
CA LEU A 10 -2.15 27.89 -42.69
C LEU A 10 -2.48 28.84 -41.52
N LEU A 11 -3.66 28.70 -40.93
CA LEU A 11 -4.04 29.36 -39.68
C LEU A 11 -3.47 28.56 -38.50
N LEU A 12 -2.40 29.08 -37.88
CA LEU A 12 -1.87 28.56 -36.61
C LEU A 12 -2.67 29.20 -35.45
N CYS A 13 -3.64 28.47 -34.90
CA CYS A 13 -4.25 28.83 -33.62
C CYS A 13 -3.34 28.35 -32.49
N ILE A 14 -2.50 29.24 -31.96
CA ILE A 14 -1.75 29.00 -30.71
C ILE A 14 -2.70 29.28 -29.56
N GLY A 15 -3.40 28.25 -29.11
CA GLY A 15 -4.08 28.25 -27.81
C GLY A 15 -3.03 28.15 -26.71
N VAL A 16 -2.77 29.26 -26.02
CA VAL A 16 -1.96 29.24 -24.80
C VAL A 16 -2.80 28.61 -23.70
N CYS A 17 -2.61 27.31 -23.46
CA CYS A 17 -3.08 26.66 -22.24
C CYS A 17 -2.26 27.18 -21.07
N VAL A 18 -2.77 28.19 -20.36
CA VAL A 18 -2.24 28.56 -19.05
C VAL A 18 -2.70 27.48 -18.07
N ALA A 19 -1.92 26.41 -17.96
CA ALA A 19 -2.03 25.52 -16.82
C ALA A 19 -1.60 26.33 -15.58
N ARG A 20 -2.58 26.84 -14.82
CA ARG A 20 -2.33 27.23 -13.43
C ARG A 20 -2.02 25.95 -12.68
N ASN A 21 -0.74 25.64 -12.51
CA ASN A 21 -0.29 24.74 -11.45
C ASN A 21 -0.69 25.43 -10.14
N SER A 22 -1.88 25.12 -9.62
CA SER A 22 -2.16 25.34 -8.21
C SER A 22 -1.20 24.44 -7.46
N ASP A 23 -0.19 25.04 -6.84
CA ASP A 23 0.72 24.36 -5.91
C ASP A 23 -0.16 23.57 -4.94
N PHE A 24 -0.19 22.25 -5.10
CA PHE A 24 -0.92 21.40 -4.19
C PHE A 24 -0.17 21.44 -2.87
N SER A 25 -0.84 21.97 -1.85
CA SER A 25 -0.45 21.85 -0.45
C SER A 25 -0.13 20.38 -0.14
N ILE A 26 0.84 20.14 0.76
CA ILE A 26 1.23 18.78 1.17
C ILE A 26 0.05 17.98 1.73
N VAL A 27 -0.94 18.66 2.32
CA VAL A 27 -2.18 18.08 2.86
C VAL A 27 -3.31 17.97 1.82
N GLY A 28 -3.13 18.56 0.63
CA GLY A 28 -4.06 18.49 -0.49
C GLY A 28 -5.10 19.63 -0.58
N TYR A 29 -5.07 20.61 0.32
CA TYR A 29 -5.98 21.78 0.32
C TYR A 29 -5.35 23.01 1.00
N SER A 30 -6.01 24.16 0.90
CA SER A 30 -5.67 25.44 1.54
C SER A 30 -6.84 25.99 2.36
N GLU A 31 -6.59 26.95 3.27
CA GLU A 31 -7.66 27.61 4.03
C GLU A 31 -8.71 28.30 3.14
N GLU A 32 -8.31 28.76 1.94
CA GLU A 32 -9.24 29.36 0.97
C GLU A 32 -10.25 28.32 0.46
N ASP A 33 -9.86 27.06 0.32
CA ASP A 33 -10.76 25.99 -0.14
C ASP A 33 -11.89 25.71 0.88
N LEU A 34 -11.68 26.04 2.16
CA LEU A 34 -12.66 25.90 3.23
C LEU A 34 -13.64 27.07 3.34
N SER A 35 -13.43 28.14 2.57
CA SER A 35 -14.13 29.43 2.76
C SER A 35 -15.58 29.44 2.25
N SER A 36 -15.96 28.54 1.33
CA SER A 36 -17.32 28.48 0.78
C SER A 36 -17.68 27.10 0.27
N HIS A 37 -18.99 26.87 0.08
CA HIS A 37 -19.49 25.61 -0.48
C HIS A 37 -19.00 25.37 -1.92
N ASP A 38 -18.99 26.41 -2.76
CA ASP A 38 -18.52 26.30 -4.15
C ASP A 38 -17.04 25.90 -4.22
N ARG A 39 -16.21 26.41 -3.30
CA ARG A 39 -14.80 26.03 -3.21
C ARG A 39 -14.60 24.57 -2.79
N LEU A 40 -15.43 24.07 -1.87
CA LEU A 40 -15.41 22.65 -1.49
C LEU A 40 -15.75 21.74 -2.68
N ILE A 41 -16.73 22.15 -3.51
CA ILE A 41 -17.07 21.43 -4.74
C ILE A 41 -15.87 21.44 -5.70
N GLU A 42 -15.25 22.60 -5.95
CA GLU A 42 -14.06 22.71 -6.81
C GLU A 42 -12.90 21.84 -6.31
N LEU A 43 -12.66 21.82 -4.99
CA LEU A 43 -11.64 20.99 -4.35
C LEU A 43 -11.95 19.49 -4.54
N PHE A 44 -13.19 19.08 -4.34
CA PHE A 44 -13.61 17.69 -4.53
C PHE A 44 -13.43 17.25 -5.99
N GLU A 45 -13.81 18.06 -6.97
CA GLU A 45 -13.61 17.72 -8.40
C GLU A 45 -12.11 17.59 -8.76
N LYS A 46 -11.26 18.46 -8.21
CA LYS A 46 -9.80 18.34 -8.36
C LYS A 46 -9.27 17.05 -7.72
N TRP A 47 -9.77 16.70 -6.54
CA TRP A 47 -9.40 15.47 -5.84
C TRP A 47 -9.83 14.23 -6.64
N LEU A 48 -11.05 14.21 -7.18
CA LEU A 48 -11.53 13.12 -8.05
C LEU A 48 -10.63 12.93 -9.27
N ALA A 49 -10.26 14.03 -9.94
CA ALA A 49 -9.36 13.98 -11.08
C ALA A 49 -7.97 13.46 -10.72
N LYS A 50 -7.41 13.90 -9.58
CA LYS A 50 -6.09 13.47 -9.07
C LYS A 50 -6.07 11.98 -8.75
N HIS A 51 -7.13 11.46 -8.12
CA HIS A 51 -7.25 10.07 -7.69
C HIS A 51 -7.96 9.17 -8.71
N GLN A 52 -8.26 9.69 -9.90
CA GLN A 52 -8.93 8.97 -11.00
C GLN A 52 -10.25 8.30 -10.56
N LYS A 53 -11.00 8.97 -9.68
CA LYS A 53 -12.26 8.47 -9.12
C LYS A 53 -13.43 8.84 -10.04
N ALA A 54 -14.32 7.88 -10.27
CA ALA A 54 -15.59 8.06 -10.96
C ALA A 54 -16.66 7.24 -10.25
N TYR A 55 -17.89 7.74 -10.22
CA TYR A 55 -19.02 7.09 -9.54
C TYR A 55 -20.13 6.74 -10.52
N ALA A 56 -20.89 5.69 -10.22
CA ALA A 56 -21.90 5.15 -11.14
C ALA A 56 -23.11 6.08 -11.29
N SER A 57 -23.37 6.92 -10.28
CA SER A 57 -24.53 7.81 -10.26
C SER A 57 -24.22 9.17 -9.64
N PHE A 58 -25.06 10.15 -9.96
CA PHE A 58 -25.02 11.47 -9.32
C PHE A 58 -25.31 11.36 -7.81
N GLU A 59 -26.22 10.47 -7.41
CA GLU A 59 -26.56 10.24 -6.00
C GLU A 59 -25.35 9.73 -5.21
N GLU A 60 -24.61 8.77 -5.76
CA GLU A 60 -23.37 8.27 -5.16
C GLU A 60 -22.30 9.37 -5.10
N LYS A 61 -22.13 10.15 -6.17
CA LYS A 61 -21.18 11.29 -6.17
C LYS A 61 -21.53 12.31 -5.08
N LEU A 62 -22.82 12.60 -4.89
CA LEU A 62 -23.28 13.53 -3.85
C LEU A 62 -23.05 12.96 -2.45
N HIS A 63 -23.31 11.67 -2.24
CA HIS A 63 -22.98 10.99 -0.98
C HIS A 63 -21.47 11.06 -0.67
N ARG A 64 -20.63 10.74 -1.66
CA ARG A 64 -19.16 10.78 -1.54
C ARG A 64 -18.64 12.19 -1.26
N PHE A 65 -19.28 13.21 -1.83
CA PHE A 65 -18.95 14.60 -1.53
C PHE A 65 -19.24 14.97 -0.07
N GLU A 66 -20.37 14.51 0.50
CA GLU A 66 -20.68 14.75 1.91
C GLU A 66 -19.67 14.05 2.84
N VAL A 67 -19.31 12.79 2.54
CA VAL A 67 -18.26 12.07 3.27
C VAL A 67 -16.90 12.78 3.17
N PHE A 68 -16.55 13.24 1.98
CA PHE A 68 -15.32 14.01 1.74
C PHE A 68 -15.26 15.28 2.58
N LYS A 69 -16.36 16.04 2.68
CA LYS A 69 -16.44 17.25 3.52
C LYS A 69 -16.23 16.93 5.00
N ASP A 70 -16.87 15.88 5.50
CA ASP A 70 -16.75 15.46 6.90
C ASP A 70 -15.30 15.04 7.22
N ASN A 71 -14.67 14.30 6.31
CA ASN A 71 -13.27 13.90 6.45
C ASN A 71 -12.31 15.09 6.34
N LEU A 72 -12.53 16.02 5.42
CA LEU A 72 -11.74 17.24 5.30
C LEU A 72 -11.79 18.07 6.58
N LYS A 73 -12.97 18.24 7.18
CA LYS A 73 -13.12 18.93 8.46
C LYS A 73 -12.29 18.26 9.55
N LEU A 74 -12.37 16.94 9.66
CA LEU A 74 -11.59 16.16 10.64
C LEU A 74 -10.08 16.33 10.42
N ILE A 75 -9.62 16.24 9.17
CA ILE A 75 -8.22 16.43 8.80
C ILE A 75 -7.73 17.82 9.23
N ASP A 76 -8.52 18.86 8.96
CA ASP A 76 -8.18 20.24 9.32
C ASP A 76 -8.11 20.45 10.83
N GLU A 77 -9.07 19.91 11.58
CA GLU A 77 -9.09 19.96 13.04
C GLU A 77 -7.85 19.27 13.64
N ILE A 78 -7.50 18.06 13.17
CA ILE A 78 -6.34 17.32 13.68
C ILE A 78 -5.02 18.02 13.33
N ASN A 79 -4.87 18.52 12.10
CA ASN A 79 -3.64 19.18 11.66
C ASN A 79 -3.37 20.52 12.39
N ARG A 80 -4.38 21.12 13.05
CA ARG A 80 -4.19 22.29 13.93
C ARG A 80 -3.62 21.91 15.30
N GLU A 81 -3.81 20.67 15.75
CA GLU A 81 -3.38 20.19 17.07
C GLU A 81 -2.08 19.39 17.01
N VAL A 82 -1.91 18.57 15.97
CA VAL A 82 -0.78 17.65 15.82
C VAL A 82 0.30 18.29 14.95
N THR A 83 1.55 18.25 15.44
CA THR A 83 2.72 18.83 14.75
C THR A 83 3.78 17.80 14.35
N SER A 84 3.69 16.55 14.84
CA SER A 84 4.66 15.49 14.58
C SER A 84 4.41 14.73 13.28
N TYR A 85 3.20 14.79 12.74
CA TYR A 85 2.81 14.24 11.44
C TYR A 85 1.66 15.06 10.88
N TRP A 86 1.32 14.87 9.61
CA TRP A 86 0.15 15.49 9.00
C TRP A 86 -0.76 14.47 8.34
N LEU A 87 -2.05 14.76 8.43
CA LEU A 87 -3.09 14.09 7.67
C LEU A 87 -3.30 14.84 6.34
N GLY A 88 -3.82 14.14 5.34
CA GLY A 88 -4.11 14.75 4.05
C GLY A 88 -5.28 14.10 3.33
N LEU A 89 -5.77 14.78 2.30
CA LEU A 89 -6.77 14.27 1.37
C LEU A 89 -6.16 13.20 0.46
N ASN A 90 -5.89 12.02 1.02
CA ASN A 90 -5.37 10.86 0.30
C ASN A 90 -6.49 10.11 -0.46
N GLU A 91 -6.18 8.92 -0.99
CA GLU A 91 -7.11 8.14 -1.81
C GLU A 91 -8.38 7.65 -1.09
N PHE A 92 -8.42 7.74 0.24
CA PHE A 92 -9.53 7.30 1.10
C PHE A 92 -10.41 8.44 1.60
N ALA A 93 -10.18 9.68 1.14
CA ALA A 93 -10.92 10.86 1.59
C ALA A 93 -12.43 10.78 1.30
N ASP A 94 -12.86 9.98 0.33
CA ASP A 94 -14.27 9.74 -0.01
C ASP A 94 -14.92 8.56 0.74
N LEU A 95 -14.19 7.90 1.64
CA LEU A 95 -14.68 6.76 2.40
C LEU A 95 -15.04 7.14 3.83
N THR A 96 -16.17 6.62 4.29
CA THR A 96 -16.46 6.62 5.72
C THR A 96 -15.47 5.72 6.44
N HIS A 97 -15.31 5.95 7.73
CA HIS A 97 -14.40 5.15 8.53
C HIS A 97 -14.78 3.65 8.58
N ASP A 98 -16.08 3.35 8.59
CA ASP A 98 -16.55 1.97 8.61
C ASP A 98 -16.36 1.28 7.25
N GLU A 99 -16.58 1.98 6.13
CA GLU A 99 -16.23 1.47 4.80
C GLU A 99 -14.73 1.19 4.67
N PHE A 100 -13.88 2.09 5.15
CA PHE A 100 -12.43 1.90 5.15
C PHE A 100 -12.03 0.64 5.92
N LYS A 101 -12.54 0.48 7.15
CA LYS A 101 -12.25 -0.71 7.97
C LYS A 101 -12.74 -2.00 7.32
N ALA A 102 -13.91 -1.99 6.69
CA ALA A 102 -14.50 -3.16 6.07
C ALA A 102 -13.74 -3.62 4.82
N ALA A 103 -13.15 -2.70 4.06
CA ALA A 103 -12.54 -3.01 2.76
C ALA A 103 -11.01 -3.17 2.80
N TYR A 104 -10.29 -2.51 3.72
CA TYR A 104 -8.82 -2.41 3.68
C TYR A 104 -8.10 -3.10 4.84
N LEU A 105 -8.82 -3.61 5.84
CA LEU A 105 -8.25 -4.37 6.96
C LEU A 105 -8.47 -5.87 6.76
N GLY A 106 -7.46 -6.68 7.05
CA GLY A 106 -7.50 -8.11 6.73
C GLY A 106 -6.61 -9.01 7.57
N LEU A 107 -6.04 -8.53 8.68
CA LEU A 107 -5.27 -9.40 9.57
C LEU A 107 -6.24 -10.26 10.40
N SER A 108 -6.10 -11.58 10.29
CA SER A 108 -6.88 -12.55 11.06
C SER A 108 -5.93 -13.40 11.92
N PRO A 109 -5.54 -12.91 13.12
CA PRO A 109 -4.60 -13.62 13.96
C PRO A 109 -5.24 -14.89 14.55
N PRO A 110 -4.54 -16.03 14.57
CA PRO A 110 -5.05 -17.23 15.21
C PRO A 110 -5.14 -17.03 16.74
N PRO A 111 -5.97 -17.81 17.45
CA PRO A 111 -5.98 -17.83 18.90
C PRO A 111 -4.56 -18.12 19.43
N ALA A 112 -4.22 -17.44 20.54
CA ALA A 112 -2.86 -17.32 21.08
C ALA A 112 -1.97 -18.54 20.84
N ARG A 113 -0.97 -18.38 19.96
CA ARG A 113 0.05 -19.40 19.72
C ARG A 113 0.90 -19.56 20.98
N ARG A 114 1.17 -20.80 21.36
CA ARG A 114 2.19 -21.11 22.38
C ARG A 114 3.54 -20.72 21.80
N SER A 115 4.29 -19.90 22.55
CA SER A 115 5.67 -19.55 22.21
C SER A 115 6.44 -20.81 21.83
N SER A 116 7.03 -20.82 20.64
CA SER A 116 7.88 -21.92 20.21
C SER A 116 9.11 -21.94 21.13
N SER A 117 9.47 -23.11 21.65
CA SER A 117 10.63 -23.27 22.53
C SER A 117 11.98 -23.20 21.80
N ARG A 118 12.00 -22.79 20.52
CA ARG A 118 13.25 -22.67 19.75
C ARG A 118 13.89 -21.33 20.09
N SER A 119 15.21 -21.34 20.28
CA SER A 119 15.97 -20.11 20.47
C SER A 119 15.88 -19.24 19.21
N PHE A 120 15.78 -17.94 19.40
CA PHE A 120 15.72 -16.98 18.31
C PHE A 120 17.09 -16.89 17.62
N ARG A 121 17.13 -17.02 16.30
CA ARG A 121 18.37 -17.10 15.50
C ARG A 121 19.35 -15.97 15.76
N TYR A 122 18.85 -14.76 16.01
CA TYR A 122 19.68 -13.58 16.22
C TYR A 122 19.85 -13.21 17.70
N GLU A 123 19.51 -14.10 18.62
CA GLU A 123 19.60 -13.85 20.08
C GLU A 123 20.99 -13.37 20.49
N ASP A 124 22.04 -14.05 20.03
CA ASP A 124 23.44 -13.75 20.35
C ASP A 124 24.06 -12.59 19.55
N VAL A 125 23.33 -12.01 18.59
CA VAL A 125 23.84 -10.84 17.84
C VAL A 125 23.90 -9.64 18.77
N SER A 126 25.07 -9.00 18.88
CA SER A 126 25.23 -7.77 19.64
C SER A 126 24.57 -6.60 18.93
N ALA A 127 23.76 -5.82 19.65
CA ALA A 127 23.15 -4.60 19.11
C ALA A 127 24.20 -3.56 18.69
N HIS A 128 25.41 -3.60 19.25
CA HIS A 128 26.51 -2.71 18.87
C HIS A 128 27.11 -3.02 17.50
N ASP A 129 26.96 -4.25 17.02
CA ASP A 129 27.49 -4.69 15.73
C ASP A 129 26.51 -4.42 14.59
N LEU A 130 25.29 -3.98 14.91
CA LEU A 130 24.26 -3.67 13.93
C LEU A 130 24.50 -2.32 13.25
N PRO A 131 24.13 -2.18 11.96
CA PRO A 131 24.15 -0.90 11.28
C PRO A 131 23.19 0.09 11.97
N LYS A 132 23.59 1.36 12.02
CA LYS A 132 22.75 2.45 12.61
C LYS A 132 21.48 2.72 11.80
N GLU A 133 21.50 2.43 10.50
CA GLU A 133 20.38 2.62 9.59
C GLU A 133 20.30 1.44 8.64
N VAL A 134 19.07 0.96 8.40
CA VAL A 134 18.78 -0.10 7.44
C VAL A 134 17.68 0.38 6.51
N ASP A 135 17.95 0.33 5.22
CA ASP A 135 16.97 0.58 4.18
C ASP A 135 17.19 -0.44 3.05
N TRP A 136 16.35 -1.47 3.02
CA TRP A 136 16.44 -2.55 2.04
C TRP A 136 16.16 -2.08 0.60
N ARG A 137 15.49 -0.93 0.41
CA ARG A 137 15.30 -0.33 -0.92
C ARG A 137 16.65 0.09 -1.52
N LYS A 138 17.52 0.68 -0.71
CA LYS A 138 18.90 1.07 -1.12
C LYS A 138 19.77 -0.14 -1.46
N LYS A 139 19.38 -1.33 -1.01
CA LYS A 139 20.06 -2.60 -1.29
C LYS A 139 19.42 -3.38 -2.46
N GLY A 140 18.40 -2.83 -3.12
CA GLY A 140 17.72 -3.51 -4.23
C GLY A 140 16.92 -4.74 -3.80
N ALA A 141 16.44 -4.78 -2.56
CA ALA A 141 15.71 -5.93 -1.99
C ALA A 141 14.23 -5.59 -1.70
N VAL A 142 13.65 -4.63 -2.43
CA VAL A 142 12.25 -4.20 -2.29
C VAL A 142 11.72 -3.83 -3.68
N THR A 143 10.57 -4.39 -4.06
CA THR A 143 9.84 -4.07 -5.29
C THR A 143 9.13 -2.72 -5.18
N ASP A 144 8.47 -2.28 -6.25
CA ASP A 144 7.62 -1.08 -6.20
C ASP A 144 6.43 -1.28 -5.26
N VAL A 145 5.93 -0.19 -4.67
CA VAL A 145 4.76 -0.23 -3.78
C VAL A 145 3.55 -0.73 -4.56
N LYS A 146 2.89 -1.78 -4.04
CA LYS A 146 1.69 -2.37 -4.60
C LYS A 146 0.42 -1.88 -3.88
N ASN A 147 -0.76 -2.12 -4.47
CA ASN A 147 -2.06 -1.74 -3.90
C ASN A 147 -2.96 -2.98 -3.75
N GLN A 148 -3.35 -3.30 -2.52
CA GLN A 148 -4.24 -4.43 -2.24
C GLN A 148 -5.69 -4.20 -2.71
N GLY A 149 -6.08 -2.97 -3.03
CA GLY A 149 -7.45 -2.63 -3.40
C GLY A 149 -8.44 -2.90 -2.25
N GLN A 150 -9.69 -3.19 -2.60
CA GLN A 150 -10.77 -3.46 -1.64
C GLN A 150 -10.85 -4.94 -1.25
N CYS A 151 -9.69 -5.54 -0.96
CA CYS A 151 -9.55 -6.92 -0.52
C CYS A 151 -8.70 -6.93 0.76
N GLY A 152 -9.14 -7.68 1.77
CA GLY A 152 -8.42 -7.86 3.05
C GLY A 152 -7.18 -8.76 2.91
N SER A 153 -6.39 -8.59 1.85
CA SER A 153 -5.23 -9.41 1.49
C SER A 153 -3.91 -8.87 2.01
N CYS A 154 -3.89 -7.88 2.92
CA CYS A 154 -2.66 -7.30 3.45
C CYS A 154 -1.67 -8.33 4.02
N TRP A 155 -2.18 -9.45 4.54
CA TRP A 155 -1.38 -10.59 4.98
C TRP A 155 -0.57 -11.22 3.83
N ALA A 156 -1.16 -11.38 2.64
CA ALA A 156 -0.49 -11.92 1.46
C ALA A 156 0.59 -10.95 0.96
N PHE A 157 0.28 -9.66 0.85
CA PHE A 157 1.24 -8.62 0.46
C PHE A 157 2.43 -8.55 1.43
N SER A 158 2.17 -8.59 2.74
CA SER A 158 3.24 -8.57 3.75
C SER A 158 4.15 -9.80 3.67
N THR A 159 3.56 -10.98 3.44
CA THR A 159 4.33 -12.22 3.20
C THR A 159 5.15 -12.13 1.93
N VAL A 160 4.54 -11.74 0.81
CA VAL A 160 5.22 -11.67 -0.50
C VAL A 160 6.41 -10.71 -0.44
N ALA A 161 6.23 -9.49 0.07
CA ALA A 161 7.32 -8.52 0.17
C ALA A 161 8.52 -9.04 1.00
N ALA A 162 8.25 -9.80 2.07
CA ALA A 162 9.32 -10.43 2.85
C ALA A 162 10.05 -11.53 2.07
N VAL A 163 9.32 -12.34 1.29
CA VAL A 163 9.89 -13.41 0.43
C VAL A 163 10.67 -12.84 -0.75
N GLU A 164 10.14 -11.83 -1.43
CA GLU A 164 10.84 -11.11 -2.50
C GLU A 164 12.17 -10.54 -1.99
N GLY A 165 12.15 -9.92 -0.81
CA GLY A 165 13.33 -9.34 -0.18
C GLY A 165 14.39 -10.36 0.22
N ILE A 166 14.02 -11.46 0.87
CA ILE A 166 15.01 -12.51 1.23
C ILE A 166 15.55 -13.22 -0.03
N ASN A 167 14.73 -13.41 -1.06
CA ASN A 167 15.18 -13.95 -2.34
C ASN A 167 16.25 -13.05 -2.99
N ALA A 168 16.04 -11.74 -3.00
CA ALA A 168 17.02 -10.78 -3.50
C ALA A 168 18.33 -10.83 -2.69
N ILE A 169 18.25 -10.96 -1.37
CA ILE A 169 19.43 -11.05 -0.50
C ILE A 169 20.25 -12.32 -0.74
N VAL A 170 19.58 -13.46 -0.90
CA VAL A 170 20.24 -14.77 -1.01
C VAL A 170 20.73 -15.05 -2.43
N THR A 171 19.94 -14.71 -3.44
CA THR A 171 20.21 -15.08 -4.84
C THR A 171 20.79 -13.93 -5.66
N GLY A 172 20.61 -12.68 -5.20
CA GLY A 172 20.91 -11.48 -5.98
C GLY A 172 19.80 -11.07 -6.95
N ASN A 173 18.70 -11.84 -7.05
CA ASN A 173 17.61 -11.57 -7.97
C ASN A 173 16.37 -11.06 -7.22
N LEU A 174 15.97 -9.82 -7.50
CA LEU A 174 14.69 -9.28 -7.04
C LEU A 174 13.60 -9.69 -8.04
N THR A 175 12.74 -10.60 -7.63
CA THR A 175 11.64 -11.14 -8.45
C THR A 175 10.32 -10.70 -7.85
N ALA A 176 9.43 -10.09 -8.64
CA ALA A 176 8.08 -9.78 -8.21
C ALA A 176 7.23 -11.07 -8.18
N LEU A 177 6.67 -11.40 -7.03
CA LEU A 177 5.91 -12.63 -6.79
C LEU A 177 4.41 -12.34 -6.64
N SER A 178 3.61 -13.38 -6.87
CA SER A 178 2.14 -13.29 -6.88
C SER A 178 1.54 -13.29 -5.48
N GLU A 179 0.88 -12.18 -5.12
CA GLU A 179 -0.03 -12.17 -3.97
C GLU A 179 -1.31 -12.99 -4.23
N GLN A 180 -1.79 -13.02 -5.49
CA GLN A 180 -3.01 -13.72 -5.88
C GLN A 180 -2.92 -15.22 -5.57
N GLU A 181 -1.76 -15.84 -5.83
CA GLU A 181 -1.55 -17.25 -5.53
C GLU A 181 -1.71 -17.56 -4.04
N LEU A 182 -1.25 -16.68 -3.15
CA LEU A 182 -1.51 -16.86 -1.72
C LEU A 182 -2.99 -16.73 -1.39
N ILE A 183 -3.67 -15.73 -1.95
CA ILE A 183 -5.09 -15.47 -1.71
C ILE A 183 -5.95 -16.67 -2.12
N ASP A 184 -5.64 -17.28 -3.27
CA ASP A 184 -6.44 -18.38 -3.83
C ASP A 184 -6.03 -19.75 -3.27
N CYS A 185 -4.76 -19.96 -2.91
CA CYS A 185 -4.22 -21.28 -2.59
C CYS A 185 -3.86 -21.51 -1.12
N SER A 186 -3.56 -20.46 -0.34
CA SER A 186 -3.14 -20.58 1.07
C SER A 186 -4.34 -20.73 2.02
N VAL A 187 -5.23 -21.69 1.75
CA VAL A 187 -6.52 -21.84 2.44
C VAL A 187 -6.44 -22.56 3.80
N ASP A 188 -5.28 -23.07 4.18
CA ASP A 188 -5.06 -23.68 5.50
C ASP A 188 -4.78 -22.61 6.57
N GLY A 189 -5.86 -21.99 7.06
CA GLY A 189 -5.83 -20.97 8.11
C GLY A 189 -5.97 -19.52 7.61
N ASN A 190 -5.89 -19.27 6.30
CA ASN A 190 -6.29 -17.98 5.70
C ASN A 190 -7.61 -18.11 4.94
N SER A 191 -8.22 -16.96 4.65
CA SER A 191 -9.54 -16.86 4.02
C SER A 191 -9.54 -15.76 2.95
N GLY A 192 -8.52 -15.73 2.09
CA GLY A 192 -8.44 -14.83 0.95
C GLY A 192 -8.59 -13.35 1.33
N CYS A 193 -9.59 -12.68 0.74
CA CYS A 193 -9.96 -11.30 1.00
C CYS A 193 -10.68 -11.10 2.35
N ASN A 194 -11.16 -12.17 2.98
CA ASN A 194 -11.70 -12.13 4.35
C ASN A 194 -10.61 -12.18 5.44
N GLY A 195 -9.34 -12.20 5.02
CA GLY A 195 -8.19 -12.02 5.89
C GLY A 195 -7.38 -13.28 6.16
N GLY A 196 -6.25 -13.09 6.82
CA GLY A 196 -5.26 -14.15 7.02
C GLY A 196 -4.12 -13.75 7.96
N MET A 197 -3.17 -14.66 8.11
CA MET A 197 -1.98 -14.56 8.93
C MET A 197 -0.76 -15.00 8.12
N MET A 198 0.29 -14.19 8.20
CA MET A 198 1.51 -14.36 7.41
C MET A 198 2.23 -15.69 7.67
N ASP A 199 2.14 -16.23 8.89
CA ASP A 199 2.72 -17.54 9.24
C ASP A 199 2.14 -18.69 8.41
N TYR A 200 0.83 -18.70 8.17
CA TYR A 200 0.19 -19.73 7.33
C TYR A 200 0.61 -19.58 5.87
N ALA A 201 0.76 -18.34 5.42
CA ALA A 201 1.26 -18.05 4.09
C ALA A 201 2.73 -18.50 3.94
N PHE A 202 3.62 -18.18 4.87
CA PHE A 202 4.99 -18.68 4.86
C PHE A 202 5.06 -20.20 4.90
N SER A 203 4.20 -20.85 5.72
CA SER A 203 4.10 -22.31 5.78
C SER A 203 3.68 -22.92 4.44
N TYR A 204 2.71 -22.29 3.76
CA TYR A 204 2.29 -22.68 2.42
C TYR A 204 3.48 -22.61 1.45
N ILE A 205 4.17 -21.47 1.35
CA ILE A 205 5.31 -21.29 0.42
C ILE A 205 6.41 -22.33 0.66
N ALA A 206 6.69 -22.64 1.93
CA ALA A 206 7.70 -23.62 2.30
C ALA A 206 7.33 -25.07 1.95
N SER A 207 6.03 -25.37 1.76
CA SER A 207 5.52 -26.73 1.53
C SER A 207 4.97 -26.96 0.12
N SER A 208 4.53 -25.92 -0.58
CA SER A 208 3.92 -25.98 -1.92
C SER A 208 4.94 -26.05 -3.06
N GLY A 209 6.21 -25.77 -2.79
CA GLY A 209 7.26 -25.63 -3.82
C GLY A 209 7.54 -24.18 -4.23
N GLY A 210 6.88 -23.20 -3.61
CA GLY A 210 7.16 -21.77 -3.76
C GLY A 210 5.96 -20.96 -4.24
N LEU A 211 6.24 -19.72 -4.66
CA LEU A 211 5.29 -18.81 -5.33
C LEU A 211 5.78 -18.47 -6.74
N HIS A 212 4.83 -18.39 -7.66
CA HIS A 212 5.05 -17.92 -9.01
C HIS A 212 5.21 -16.40 -9.05
N THR A 213 5.70 -15.92 -10.19
CA THR A 213 5.82 -14.48 -10.46
C THR A 213 4.46 -13.79 -10.58
N GLU A 214 4.43 -12.50 -10.26
CA GLU A 214 3.25 -11.64 -10.49
C GLU A 214 2.81 -11.66 -11.96
N GLU A 215 3.75 -11.77 -12.90
CA GLU A 215 3.42 -11.87 -14.33
C GLU A 215 2.67 -13.17 -14.66
N ALA A 216 3.09 -14.29 -14.05
CA ALA A 216 2.50 -15.60 -14.29
C ALA A 216 1.15 -15.78 -13.60
N TYR A 217 0.93 -15.14 -12.45
CA TYR A 217 -0.33 -15.18 -11.72
C TYR A 217 -0.69 -13.78 -11.17
N PRO A 218 -1.25 -12.89 -12.01
CA PRO A 218 -1.45 -11.49 -11.65
C PRO A 218 -2.52 -11.27 -10.60
N TYR A 219 -2.39 -10.16 -9.86
CA TYR A 219 -3.36 -9.75 -8.86
C TYR A 219 -4.71 -9.31 -9.45
N LEU A 220 -5.80 -9.88 -8.92
CA LEU A 220 -7.17 -9.65 -9.38
C LEU A 220 -8.02 -8.83 -8.39
N MET A 221 -7.51 -8.59 -7.18
CA MET A 221 -8.25 -7.90 -6.10
C MET A 221 -9.52 -8.62 -5.64
N GLU A 222 -9.64 -9.91 -5.93
CA GLU A 222 -10.76 -10.77 -5.53
C GLU A 222 -10.29 -12.21 -5.30
N GLU A 223 -11.11 -13.02 -4.62
CA GLU A 223 -10.84 -14.45 -4.41
C GLU A 223 -11.20 -15.25 -5.66
N GLY A 224 -10.29 -16.12 -6.10
CA GLY A 224 -10.48 -17.10 -7.16
C GLY A 224 -10.27 -18.53 -6.69
N SER A 225 -10.39 -19.50 -7.60
CA SER A 225 -9.95 -20.87 -7.30
C SER A 225 -8.44 -20.98 -7.49
N CYS A 226 -7.77 -21.74 -6.63
CA CYS A 226 -6.32 -21.94 -6.72
C CYS A 226 -5.88 -22.42 -8.12
N GLY A 227 -5.05 -21.61 -8.78
CA GLY A 227 -4.49 -21.86 -10.11
C GLY A 227 -5.33 -21.30 -11.26
N ASP A 228 -6.54 -20.78 -10.99
CA ASP A 228 -7.35 -20.11 -12.00
C ASP A 228 -6.67 -18.81 -12.44
N GLY A 229 -6.54 -18.60 -13.75
CA GLY A 229 -5.89 -17.41 -14.30
C GLY A 229 -4.36 -17.47 -14.33
N LYS A 230 -3.74 -18.56 -13.87
CA LYS A 230 -2.30 -18.82 -14.08
C LYS A 230 -1.99 -18.86 -15.58
N LYS A 231 -1.16 -17.93 -16.05
CA LYS A 231 -0.86 -17.72 -17.47
C LYS A 231 0.23 -18.64 -18.01
N SER A 232 1.14 -19.09 -17.15
CA SER A 232 2.23 -19.97 -17.55
C SER A 232 2.82 -20.74 -16.36
N GLU A 233 3.46 -21.87 -16.66
CA GLU A 233 4.40 -22.51 -15.73
C GLU A 233 5.69 -21.66 -15.72
N SER A 234 5.89 -20.89 -14.65
CA SER A 234 7.07 -20.04 -14.45
C SER A 234 7.90 -20.55 -13.27
N GLU A 235 9.12 -20.04 -13.13
CA GLU A 235 9.95 -20.32 -11.97
C GLU A 235 9.24 -19.89 -10.69
N ALA A 236 9.22 -20.78 -9.70
CA ALA A 236 8.68 -20.50 -8.38
C ALA A 236 9.82 -20.19 -7.40
N VAL A 237 9.64 -19.14 -6.59
CA VAL A 237 10.54 -18.80 -5.49
C VAL A 237 10.04 -19.47 -4.22
N SER A 238 10.88 -20.29 -3.60
CA SER A 238 10.55 -21.00 -2.35
C SER A 238 11.40 -20.51 -1.19
N ILE A 239 10.90 -20.75 0.03
CA ILE A 239 11.63 -20.54 1.28
C ILE A 239 11.74 -21.87 2.02
N SER A 240 12.78 -22.04 2.83
CA SER A 240 12.95 -23.27 3.63
C SER A 240 12.13 -23.29 4.92
N GLY A 241 11.50 -22.17 5.29
CA GLY A 241 10.71 -22.01 6.50
C GLY A 241 10.60 -20.56 6.97
N TYR A 242 10.02 -20.37 8.15
CA TYR A 242 9.86 -19.08 8.82
C TYR A 242 10.14 -19.21 10.31
N GLU A 243 10.32 -18.07 10.98
CA GLU A 243 10.67 -17.98 12.39
C GLU A 243 10.01 -16.72 12.98
N ASP A 244 9.35 -16.89 14.13
CA ASP A 244 8.74 -15.77 14.85
C ASP A 244 9.82 -14.97 15.58
N VAL A 245 9.84 -13.66 15.35
CA VAL A 245 10.61 -12.73 16.19
C VAL A 245 9.95 -12.68 17.58
N PRO A 246 10.73 -12.72 18.68
CA PRO A 246 10.20 -12.54 20.03
C PRO A 246 9.24 -11.35 20.14
N ALA A 247 8.00 -11.63 20.53
CA ALA A 247 6.96 -10.62 20.61
C ALA A 247 7.26 -9.60 21.70
N LYS A 248 6.99 -8.32 21.40
CA LYS A 248 7.22 -7.18 22.31
C LYS A 248 8.70 -6.96 22.70
N ASP A 249 9.62 -7.42 21.85
CA ASP A 249 11.06 -7.18 21.99
C ASP A 249 11.57 -6.37 20.80
N GLU A 250 11.76 -5.06 21.03
CA GLU A 250 12.26 -4.13 20.01
C GLU A 250 13.69 -4.48 19.57
N GLN A 251 14.54 -4.98 20.48
CA GLN A 251 15.90 -5.34 20.13
C GLN A 251 15.94 -6.58 19.25
N ALA A 252 15.09 -7.58 19.52
CA ALA A 252 14.93 -8.73 18.64
C ALA A 252 14.43 -8.32 17.25
N LEU A 253 13.48 -7.37 17.19
CA LEU A 253 12.99 -6.80 15.93
C LEU A 253 14.09 -6.11 15.12
N ILE A 254 14.89 -5.25 15.77
CA ILE A 254 16.01 -4.54 15.13
C ILE A 254 17.05 -5.54 14.62
N LYS A 255 17.39 -6.56 15.43
CA LYS A 255 18.32 -7.63 15.04
C LYS A 255 17.84 -8.38 13.80
N ALA A 256 16.56 -8.76 13.74
CA ALA A 256 15.99 -9.42 12.58
C ALA A 256 15.98 -8.51 11.33
N LEU A 257 15.51 -7.27 11.49
CA LEU A 257 15.42 -6.27 10.41
C LEU A 257 16.80 -5.97 9.78
N ALA A 258 17.86 -5.99 10.57
CA ALA A 258 19.22 -5.77 10.09
C ALA A 258 19.70 -6.85 9.10
N HIS A 259 19.10 -8.04 9.13
CA HIS A 259 19.48 -9.17 8.29
C HIS A 259 18.56 -9.39 7.09
N GLN A 260 17.27 -9.06 7.19
CA GLN A 260 16.31 -9.17 6.09
C GLN A 260 15.03 -8.35 6.34
N PRO A 261 14.22 -8.08 5.29
CA PRO A 261 12.84 -7.61 5.47
C PRO A 261 12.02 -8.60 6.30
N ILE A 262 11.15 -8.06 7.13
CA ILE A 262 10.31 -8.82 8.06
C ILE A 262 8.85 -8.41 7.88
N SER A 263 7.95 -9.38 8.02
CA SER A 263 6.52 -9.13 8.06
C SER A 263 6.11 -8.73 9.48
N VAL A 264 5.35 -7.64 9.62
CA VAL A 264 4.88 -7.11 10.91
C VAL A 264 3.40 -6.77 10.86
N ALA A 265 2.73 -6.88 12.00
CA ALA A 265 1.34 -6.46 12.17
C ALA A 265 1.27 -5.19 13.00
N ILE A 266 0.45 -4.24 12.58
CA ILE A 266 0.14 -3.00 13.31
C ILE A 266 -1.36 -2.81 13.42
N GLU A 267 -1.80 -2.05 14.43
CA GLU A 267 -3.14 -1.48 14.42
C GLU A 267 -3.15 -0.34 13.40
N ALA A 268 -3.95 -0.48 12.34
CA ALA A 268 -4.15 0.55 11.31
C ALA A 268 -5.62 0.98 11.18
N SER A 269 -6.45 0.65 12.19
CA SER A 269 -7.89 0.90 12.14
C SER A 269 -8.29 2.28 12.68
N GLY A 270 -7.35 3.07 13.23
CA GLY A 270 -7.62 4.43 13.67
C GLY A 270 -7.82 5.43 12.51
N ARG A 271 -8.66 6.47 12.72
CA ARG A 271 -8.89 7.53 11.72
C ARG A 271 -7.64 8.30 11.31
N HIS A 272 -6.67 8.45 12.22
CA HIS A 272 -5.39 9.09 11.90
C HIS A 272 -4.59 8.26 10.88
N PHE A 273 -4.65 6.93 10.97
CA PHE A 273 -4.01 6.05 9.99
C PHE A 273 -4.67 6.14 8.62
N GLN A 274 -6.01 6.17 8.58
CA GLN A 274 -6.77 6.30 7.34
C GLN A 274 -6.32 7.51 6.50
N PHE A 275 -6.02 8.65 7.12
CA PHE A 275 -5.65 9.88 6.42
C PHE A 275 -4.16 10.26 6.51
N TYR A 276 -3.32 9.36 7.01
CA TYR A 276 -1.90 9.63 7.18
C TYR A 276 -1.24 10.02 5.84
N SER A 277 -0.42 11.08 5.85
CA SER A 277 0.25 11.57 4.65
C SER A 277 1.74 11.90 4.84
N GLY A 278 2.27 11.89 6.07
CA GLY A 278 3.71 11.98 6.30
C GLY A 278 4.09 12.42 7.72
N VAL A 279 5.38 12.30 8.05
CA VAL A 279 5.96 12.72 9.34
C VAL A 279 6.59 14.10 9.20
N SER A 280 6.36 14.95 10.20
CA SER A 280 7.04 16.23 10.36
C SER A 280 8.50 16.01 10.72
N THR A 281 9.40 16.28 9.79
CA THR A 281 10.86 16.21 10.03
C THR A 281 11.39 17.42 10.81
N THR A 282 10.54 18.40 11.13
CA THR A 282 10.87 19.48 12.05
C THR A 282 10.80 18.96 13.49
N PHE A 283 11.88 18.30 13.92
CA PHE A 283 12.21 18.23 15.33
C PHE A 283 12.59 19.65 15.78
N SER A 284 11.68 20.34 16.47
CA SER A 284 12.09 21.47 17.31
C SER A 284 12.94 20.89 18.44
N VAL A 285 14.26 21.01 18.29
CA VAL A 285 15.25 20.71 19.33
C VAL A 285 15.13 21.71 20.47
#